data_AF-A0A8C3FU31-F1
#
_entry.id   AF-A0A8C3FU31-F1
#
_cell.length_a   1.000
_cell.length_b   1.000
_cell.length_c   1.000
_cell.angle_alpha   90.00
_cell.angle_beta   90.00
_cell.angle_gamma   90.00
#
_symmetry.space_group_name_H-M   'P 1'
#
loop_
_entity.id
_entity.type
_entity.pdbx_description
1 polymer ?
#
loop_
_entity_poly.entity_id
_entity_poly.type
_entity_poly.pdbx_seq_one_letter_code
_entity_poly.pdbx_strand_id
1 'polypeptide(L)'
;SVADVTQRTPEEQFQYQSQQQTQQEIIPAPTPDFPETEPTEPGPLDCREEQYPCTRLYSVHKPCKQCLNEICFYSLRRVYVINKEICVRTVCAHEELLRADLCRDKFSKCGVLATSGLCQTVATSCARSCGGC
;
A
#
# COMPACT_ATOMS: atom_id res chain seq x y z
N SER A 1 -0.39 -44.97 -14.95
CA SER A 1 -0.98 -44.86 -13.59
C SER A 1 -0.88 -43.42 -13.15
N VAL A 2 -1.97 -42.91 -12.59
CA VAL A 2 -2.29 -41.48 -12.42
C VAL A 2 -1.53 -40.87 -11.23
N ALA A 3 -1.32 -39.55 -11.30
CA ALA A 3 -0.61 -38.69 -10.36
C ALA A 3 -1.04 -38.85 -8.89
N ASP A 4 -0.07 -38.79 -7.97
CA ASP A 4 -0.30 -38.51 -6.55
C ASP A 4 -0.12 -36.99 -6.34
N VAL A 5 -1.21 -36.25 -6.54
CA VAL A 5 -1.35 -34.90 -6.03
C VAL A 5 -1.95 -35.07 -4.63
N THR A 6 -1.13 -35.06 -3.59
CA THR A 6 -1.60 -34.99 -2.22
C THR A 6 -2.36 -33.66 -2.05
N GLN A 7 -3.69 -33.74 -2.08
CA GLN A 7 -4.58 -32.60 -1.88
C GLN A 7 -4.43 -32.11 -0.44
N ARG A 8 -3.87 -30.90 -0.26
CA ARG A 8 -3.92 -30.22 1.04
C ARG A 8 -5.35 -29.77 1.32
N THR A 9 -5.78 -29.95 2.55
CA THR A 9 -7.13 -29.60 3.01
C THR A 9 -7.28 -28.07 3.10
N PRO A 10 -8.49 -27.51 2.85
CA PRO A 10 -8.72 -26.07 2.89
C PRO A 10 -8.37 -25.40 4.22
N GLU A 11 -8.39 -26.17 5.31
CA GLU A 11 -8.10 -25.72 6.67
C GLU A 11 -6.61 -25.39 6.88
N GLU A 12 -5.69 -26.17 6.29
CA GLU A 12 -4.26 -25.87 6.38
C GLU A 12 -3.93 -24.57 5.65
N GLN A 13 -4.56 -24.30 4.50
CA GLN A 13 -4.34 -23.07 3.74
C GLN A 13 -4.86 -21.83 4.51
N PHE A 14 -5.99 -21.96 5.21
CA PHE A 14 -6.50 -20.92 6.11
C PHE A 14 -5.56 -20.68 7.31
N GLN A 15 -4.93 -21.74 7.84
CA GLN A 15 -4.00 -21.62 8.96
C GLN A 15 -2.68 -20.93 8.56
N TYR A 16 -2.16 -21.21 7.35
CA TYR A 16 -1.01 -20.49 6.80
C TYR A 16 -1.32 -19.01 6.51
N GLN A 17 -2.56 -18.68 6.14
CA GLN A 17 -2.99 -17.30 5.88
C GLN A 17 -3.27 -16.52 7.18
N SER A 18 -3.82 -17.20 8.21
CA SER A 18 -4.07 -16.62 9.54
C SER A 18 -2.78 -16.30 10.30
N GLN A 19 -1.73 -17.14 10.17
CA GLN A 19 -0.43 -16.87 10.80
C GLN A 19 0.28 -15.61 10.26
N GLN A 20 -0.12 -15.08 9.09
CA GLN A 20 0.42 -13.81 8.59
C GLN A 20 -0.26 -12.57 9.19
N GLN A 21 -1.38 -12.71 9.91
CA GLN A 21 -2.20 -11.57 10.37
C GLN A 21 -2.09 -11.19 11.85
N THR A 22 -1.42 -11.96 12.71
CA THR A 22 -1.38 -11.67 14.16
C THR A 22 0.03 -11.56 14.74
N GLN A 23 0.83 -10.69 14.12
CA GLN A 23 1.86 -9.94 14.85
C GLN A 23 1.70 -8.46 14.51
N GLN A 24 0.56 -7.88 14.90
CA GLN A 24 0.53 -6.47 15.25
C GLN A 24 1.23 -6.35 16.60
N GLU A 25 2.55 -6.20 16.55
CA GLU A 25 3.28 -5.70 17.70
C GLU A 25 2.78 -4.28 17.95
N ILE A 26 2.21 -4.07 19.13
CA ILE A 26 1.68 -2.80 19.58
C ILE A 26 2.87 -1.85 19.69
N ILE A 27 3.08 -1.03 18.67
CA ILE A 27 4.06 0.06 18.70
C ILE A 27 3.60 0.98 19.85
N PRO A 28 4.44 1.25 20.87
CA PRO A 28 4.12 2.28 21.85
C PRO A 28 3.88 3.58 21.09
N ALA A 29 2.78 4.28 21.44
CA ALA A 29 2.52 5.60 20.88
C ALA A 29 3.79 6.47 20.99
N PRO A 30 4.20 7.17 19.92
CA PRO A 30 5.29 8.13 20.05
C PRO A 30 4.88 9.16 21.11
N THR A 31 5.70 9.29 22.15
CA THR A 31 5.58 10.36 23.16
C THR A 31 5.61 11.70 22.43
N PRO A 32 4.61 12.58 22.61
CA PRO A 32 4.68 13.93 22.08
C PRO A 32 5.48 14.79 23.06
N ASP A 33 6.81 14.75 22.96
CA ASP A 33 7.65 15.81 23.53
C ASP A 33 7.94 16.83 22.43
N PHE A 34 6.92 17.62 22.11
CA PHE A 34 7.10 18.89 21.40
C PHE A 34 6.54 19.99 22.31
N PRO A 35 7.34 21.01 22.68
CA PRO A 35 6.83 22.11 23.49
C PRO A 35 5.70 22.80 22.72
N GLU A 36 4.53 22.88 23.35
CA GLU A 36 3.42 23.72 22.89
C GLU A 36 3.89 25.18 22.82
N THR A 37 4.20 25.64 21.62
CA THR A 37 4.22 27.07 21.32
C THR A 37 2.95 27.43 20.57
N GLU A 38 2.05 28.08 21.30
CA GLU A 38 1.01 29.07 20.93
C GLU A 38 0.50 29.12 19.47
N PRO A 39 -0.83 29.11 19.24
CA PRO A 39 -1.41 29.14 17.90
C PRO A 39 -1.32 30.55 17.31
N THR A 40 -0.26 30.82 16.55
CA THR A 40 -0.18 31.99 15.68
C THR A 40 -0.64 31.60 14.28
N GLU A 41 -1.63 32.35 13.76
CA GLU A 41 -2.20 32.43 12.40
C GLU A 41 -1.68 31.43 11.32
N PRO A 42 -2.56 30.72 10.58
CA PRO A 42 -2.14 29.73 9.57
C PRO A 42 -1.38 30.42 8.43
N GLY A 43 -0.05 30.38 8.53
CA GLY A 43 0.85 30.87 7.50
C GLY A 43 0.87 29.93 6.29
N PRO A 44 1.32 30.38 5.11
CA PRO A 44 1.25 29.64 3.84
C PRO A 44 2.08 28.34 3.74
N LEU A 45 2.61 27.81 4.84
CA LEU A 45 3.59 26.73 4.87
C LEU A 45 3.35 25.75 6.03
N ASP A 46 2.10 25.37 6.30
CA ASP A 46 1.77 24.24 7.19
C ASP A 46 2.11 22.90 6.51
N CYS A 47 3.40 22.67 6.32
CA CYS A 47 3.97 21.42 5.88
C CYS A 47 4.61 20.72 7.08
N ARG A 48 4.23 19.48 7.37
CA ARG A 48 4.85 18.66 8.42
C ARG A 48 5.43 17.39 7.84
N GLU A 49 6.46 16.86 8.49
CA GLU A 49 7.00 15.53 8.14
C GLU A 49 6.15 14.45 8.80
N GLU A 50 5.59 13.55 7.99
CA GLU A 50 4.91 12.34 8.44
C GLU A 50 5.77 11.11 8.17
N GLN A 51 5.95 10.30 9.21
CA GLN A 51 6.51 8.97 9.11
C GLN A 51 5.44 7.97 8.68
N TYR A 52 5.75 7.12 7.70
CA TYR A 52 4.84 6.07 7.23
C TYR A 52 5.59 4.75 7.02
N PRO A 53 4.96 3.59 7.31
CA PRO A 53 5.54 2.30 7.02
C PRO A 53 5.73 2.12 5.51
N CYS A 54 6.95 1.85 5.08
CA CYS A 54 7.25 1.47 3.72
C CYS A 54 7.97 0.13 3.69
N THR A 55 7.71 -0.66 2.67
CA THR A 55 8.40 -1.93 2.47
C THR A 55 9.20 -1.90 1.19
N ARG A 56 10.48 -2.26 1.29
CA ARG A 56 11.33 -2.46 0.11
C ARG A 56 11.48 -3.95 -0.16
N LEU A 57 11.15 -4.34 -1.39
CA LEU A 57 11.26 -5.71 -1.85
C LEU A 57 12.60 -5.92 -2.54
N TYR A 58 13.39 -6.85 -2.03
CA TYR A 58 14.66 -7.26 -2.63
C TYR A 58 14.53 -8.66 -3.20
N SER A 59 14.86 -8.83 -4.47
CA SER A 59 14.95 -10.14 -5.12
C SER A 59 16.38 -10.65 -5.00
N VAL A 60 16.64 -11.56 -4.08
CA VAL A 60 17.98 -12.13 -3.84
C VAL A 60 18.04 -13.58 -4.29
N HIS A 61 19.22 -14.02 -4.74
CA HIS A 61 19.44 -15.42 -5.09
C HIS A 61 20.03 -16.16 -3.88
N LYS A 62 19.30 -17.15 -3.38
CA LYS A 62 19.75 -18.03 -2.30
C LYS A 62 20.34 -19.29 -2.93
N PRO A 63 21.65 -19.55 -2.77
CA PRO A 63 22.24 -20.81 -3.18
C PRO A 63 21.74 -21.94 -2.28
N CYS A 64 21.31 -23.04 -2.89
CA CYS A 64 20.89 -24.27 -2.24
C CYS A 64 21.85 -25.38 -2.65
N LYS A 65 22.43 -26.06 -1.67
CA LYS A 65 23.29 -27.23 -1.88
C LYS A 65 22.52 -28.48 -1.48
N GLN A 66 22.40 -29.43 -2.39
CA GLN A 66 21.81 -30.74 -2.13
C GLN A 66 22.86 -31.80 -2.42
N CYS A 67 23.23 -32.58 -1.40
CA CYS A 67 24.23 -33.63 -1.54
C CYS A 67 23.57 -35.00 -1.42
N LEU A 68 24.01 -35.93 -2.25
CA LEU A 68 23.74 -37.34 -2.14
C LEU A 68 25.10 -38.06 -2.13
N ASN A 69 25.45 -38.62 -0.98
CA ASN A 69 26.77 -39.21 -0.73
C ASN A 69 27.89 -38.17 -0.98
N GLU A 70 28.82 -38.46 -1.90
CA GLU A 70 29.94 -37.56 -2.24
C GLU A 70 29.64 -36.58 -3.38
N ILE A 71 28.46 -36.67 -4.00
CA ILE A 71 28.06 -35.81 -5.11
C ILE A 71 27.11 -34.72 -4.59
N CYS A 72 27.42 -33.46 -4.88
CA CYS A 72 26.58 -32.32 -4.51
C CYS A 72 26.15 -31.53 -5.73
N PHE A 73 24.87 -31.15 -5.75
CA PHE A 73 24.28 -30.24 -6.73
C PHE A 73 24.04 -28.88 -6.07
N TYR A 74 24.42 -27.83 -6.79
CA TYR A 74 24.15 -26.46 -6.40
C TYR A 74 23.05 -25.89 -7.31
N SER A 75 22.02 -25.32 -6.70
CA SER A 75 20.97 -24.59 -7.40
C SER A 75 20.84 -23.19 -6.83
N LEU A 76 20.32 -22.27 -7.65
CA LEU A 76 20.01 -20.91 -7.21
C LEU A 76 18.49 -20.76 -7.18
N ARG A 77 17.94 -20.45 -6.00
CA ARG A 77 16.52 -20.11 -5.87
C ARG A 77 16.39 -18.61 -5.66
N ARG A 78 15.54 -17.96 -6.46
CA ARG A 78 15.16 -16.57 -6.22
C ARG A 78 14.23 -16.51 -5.01
N VAL A 79 14.58 -15.69 -4.03
CA VAL A 79 13.77 -15.43 -2.84
C VAL A 79 13.56 -13.92 -2.69
N TYR A 80 12.41 -13.55 -2.18
CA TYR A 80 12.06 -12.15 -1.96
C TYR A 80 12.21 -11.83 -0.47
N VAL A 81 13.05 -10.86 -0.17
CA VAL A 81 13.27 -10.33 1.17
C VAL A 81 12.58 -8.99 1.25
N ILE A 82 11.78 -8.81 2.30
CA ILE A 82 11.08 -7.57 2.57
C ILE A 82 11.79 -6.88 3.72
N ASN A 83 12.31 -5.67 3.51
CA ASN A 83 12.65 -4.79 4.63
C ASN A 83 11.40 -4.01 5.00
N LYS A 84 11.13 -3.93 6.31
CA LYS A 84 10.18 -2.97 6.87
C LYS A 84 10.98 -1.74 7.29
N GLU A 85 10.73 -0.61 6.64
CA GLU A 85 11.41 0.65 6.91
C GLU A 85 10.34 1.71 7.23
N ILE A 86 10.74 2.76 7.95
CA ILE A 86 9.91 3.94 8.14
C ILE A 86 10.40 4.99 7.16
N CYS A 87 9.56 5.31 6.18
CA CYS A 87 9.82 6.38 5.24
C CYS A 87 9.27 7.69 5.79
N VAL A 88 9.87 8.81 5.41
CA VAL A 88 9.40 10.16 5.72
C VAL A 88 8.85 10.80 4.46
N ARG A 89 7.71 11.48 4.58
CA ARG A 89 7.15 12.35 3.53
C ARG A 89 6.74 13.68 4.13
N THR A 90 6.86 14.75 3.36
CA THR A 90 6.30 16.04 3.73
C THR A 90 4.82 16.08 3.33
N VAL A 91 3.95 16.43 4.27
CA VAL A 91 2.51 16.62 4.04
C VAL A 91 2.19 18.08 4.27
N CYS A 92 1.66 18.74 3.23
CA CYS A 92 1.26 20.14 3.28
C CYS A 92 -0.27 20.25 3.26
N ALA A 93 -0.82 21.14 4.09
CA ALA A 93 -2.27 21.36 4.20
C ALA A 93 -2.95 21.65 2.84
N HIS A 94 -2.30 22.45 1.98
CA HIS A 94 -2.82 22.76 0.64
C HIS A 94 -2.86 21.53 -0.28
N GLU A 95 -1.86 20.66 -0.21
CA GLU A 95 -1.83 19.44 -1.02
C GLU A 95 -2.87 18.41 -0.55
N GLU A 96 -3.11 18.34 0.76
CA GLU A 96 -4.15 17.49 1.34
C GLU A 96 -5.55 17.96 0.94
N LEU A 97 -5.81 19.27 1.00
CA LEU A 97 -7.05 19.89 0.51
C LEU A 97 -7.27 19.60 -0.98
N LEU A 98 -6.24 19.83 -1.81
CA LEU A 98 -6.33 19.56 -3.25
C LEU A 98 -6.60 18.08 -3.54
N ARG A 99 -5.96 17.16 -2.82
CA ARG A 99 -6.21 15.71 -2.94
C ARG A 99 -7.65 15.36 -2.52
N ALA A 100 -8.17 16.01 -1.48
CA ALA A 100 -9.55 15.82 -1.03
C ALA A 100 -10.56 16.33 -2.07
N ASP A 101 -10.31 17.48 -2.68
CA ASP A 101 -11.15 18.04 -3.75
C ASP A 101 -11.16 17.13 -4.99
N LEU A 102 -9.98 16.66 -5.43
CA LEU A 102 -9.87 15.70 -6.53
C LEU A 102 -10.58 14.38 -6.23
N CYS A 103 -10.52 13.90 -4.98
CA CYS A 103 -11.24 12.70 -4.54
C CYS A 103 -12.77 12.93 -4.62
N ARG A 104 -13.24 14.05 -4.07
CA ARG A 104 -14.66 14.44 -4.12
C ARG A 104 -15.15 14.50 -5.56
N ASP A 105 -14.36 15.10 -6.46
CA ASP A 105 -14.74 15.25 -7.86
C ASP A 105 -14.72 13.91 -8.59
N LYS A 106 -13.65 13.10 -8.42
CA LYS A 106 -13.48 11.80 -9.10
C LYS A 106 -14.53 10.77 -8.69
N PHE A 107 -14.92 10.73 -7.42
CA PHE A 107 -15.89 9.76 -6.89
C PHE A 107 -17.29 10.32 -6.72
N SER A 108 -17.53 11.59 -7.09
CA SER A 108 -18.89 12.13 -7.20
C SER A 108 -19.71 11.34 -8.22
N LYS A 109 -21.05 11.39 -8.11
CA LYS A 109 -21.95 10.77 -9.10
C LYS A 109 -21.58 11.16 -10.54
N CYS A 110 -21.30 12.45 -10.77
CA CYS A 110 -20.89 12.93 -12.09
C CYS A 110 -19.46 12.51 -12.48
N GLY A 111 -18.52 12.49 -11.53
CA GLY A 111 -17.13 12.05 -11.79
C GLY A 111 -17.01 10.56 -12.09
N VAL A 112 -17.78 9.71 -11.42
CA VAL A 112 -17.85 8.27 -11.72
C VAL A 112 -18.44 8.04 -13.11
N LEU A 113 -19.51 8.76 -13.46
CA LEU A 113 -20.13 8.65 -14.78
C LEU A 113 -19.21 9.17 -15.89
N ALA A 114 -18.45 10.23 -15.62
CA ALA A 114 -17.47 10.77 -16.54
C ALA A 114 -16.31 9.81 -16.78
N THR A 115 -15.78 9.20 -15.71
CA THR A 115 -14.68 8.22 -15.80
C THR A 115 -15.12 6.87 -16.36
N SER A 116 -16.41 6.53 -16.27
CA SER A 116 -17.00 5.29 -16.82
C SER A 116 -17.42 5.40 -18.30
N GLY A 117 -17.14 6.52 -18.97
CA GLY A 117 -17.49 6.72 -20.38
C GLY A 117 -18.97 7.03 -20.64
N LEU A 118 -19.75 7.33 -19.60
CA LEU A 118 -21.18 7.62 -19.69
C LEU A 118 -21.48 9.10 -19.93
N CYS A 119 -20.47 9.92 -20.25
CA CYS A 119 -20.67 11.37 -20.43
C CYS A 119 -21.75 11.74 -21.45
N GLN A 120 -21.95 10.94 -22.51
CA GLN A 120 -22.96 11.21 -23.52
C GLN A 120 -24.40 11.13 -22.97
N THR A 121 -24.65 10.27 -21.98
CA THR A 121 -26.00 10.09 -21.41
C THR A 121 -26.29 11.07 -20.28
N VAL A 122 -25.25 11.65 -19.66
CA VAL A 122 -25.39 12.55 -18.51
C VAL A 122 -24.89 13.97 -18.74
N ALA A 123 -24.47 14.30 -19.97
CA ALA A 123 -23.85 15.58 -20.35
C ALA A 123 -24.60 16.81 -19.83
N THR A 124 -25.94 16.81 -19.84
CA THR A 124 -26.75 17.95 -19.38
C THR A 124 -26.77 18.10 -17.86
N SER A 125 -26.63 17.01 -17.11
CA SER A 125 -26.63 17.00 -15.64
C SER A 125 -25.23 17.03 -15.02
N CYS A 126 -24.21 16.69 -15.79
CA CYS A 126 -22.82 16.53 -15.37
C CYS A 126 -21.82 17.24 -16.31
N ALA A 127 -22.25 18.33 -16.96
CA ALA A 127 -21.48 19.03 -18.00
C ALA A 127 -20.04 19.34 -17.56
N ARG A 128 -19.86 19.90 -16.35
CA ARG A 128 -18.55 20.25 -15.80
C ARG A 128 -17.61 19.05 -15.64
N SER A 129 -18.11 17.93 -15.11
CA SER A 129 -17.31 16.70 -14.94
C SER A 129 -16.97 16.02 -16.27
N CYS A 130 -17.77 16.29 -17.31
CA CYS A 130 -17.60 15.76 -18.67
C CYS A 130 -16.81 16.69 -19.61
N GLY A 131 -16.20 17.76 -19.09
CA GLY A 131 -15.39 18.69 -19.88
C GLY A 131 -16.19 19.71 -20.71
N GLY A 132 -17.47 19.91 -20.40
CA GLY A 132 -18.27 21.01 -20.92
C GLY A 132 -17.89 22.34 -20.24
N CYS A 133 -17.73 23.39 -21.05
CA CYS A 133 -17.51 24.76 -20.60
C CYS A 133 -18.76 25.37 -19.94
#